data_AF-A0A5C6B5L4-F1
#
_entry.id   AF-A0A5C6B5L4-F1
#
_cell.length_a   1.000
_cell.length_b   1.000
_cell.length_c   1.000
_cell.angle_alpha   90.00
_cell.angle_beta   90.00
_cell.angle_gamma   90.00
#
_symmetry.space_group_name_H-M   'P 1'
#
loop_
_entity.id
_entity.type
_entity.pdbx_description
1 polymer ?
#
loop_
_entity_poly.entity_id
_entity_poly.type
_entity_poly.pdbx_seq_one_letter_code
_entity_poly.pdbx_strand_id
1 'polypeptide(L)'
;MSHSTIQTDIFFAEFDGRPYAYGLSSDETRATAESSFRFGDPSDDYALGNSWAVSPDDSGWRIVRRTFPVTHLAVEFVGEIGVTNHVSWQCPECGAWSSEDVEHDAVGPLLVHCGSRHHADDGIWVILNW
;
A
#
# COMPACT_ATOMS: atom_id res chain seq x y z
N MET A 1 -17.63 4.88 -15.97
CA MET A 1 -16.68 3.86 -16.50
C MET A 1 -16.90 2.59 -15.69
N SER A 2 -16.91 1.40 -16.30
CA SER A 2 -17.02 0.16 -15.51
C SER A 2 -15.65 -0.23 -14.98
N HIS A 3 -15.51 -0.33 -13.66
CA HIS A 3 -14.31 -0.86 -13.05
C HIS A 3 -14.39 -2.38 -12.96
N SER A 4 -13.29 -3.08 -13.24
CA SER A 4 -13.20 -4.53 -12.99
C SER A 4 -12.57 -4.79 -11.64
N THR A 5 -13.26 -5.53 -10.79
CA THR A 5 -12.70 -6.05 -9.54
C THR A 5 -12.16 -7.46 -9.79
N ILE A 6 -10.93 -7.73 -9.36
CA ILE A 6 -10.30 -9.04 -9.40
C ILE A 6 -9.94 -9.49 -7.99
N GLN A 7 -9.77 -10.79 -7.79
CA GLN A 7 -9.16 -11.33 -6.58
C GLN A 7 -7.67 -11.54 -6.85
N THR A 8 -6.81 -10.98 -6.02
CA THR A 8 -5.37 -11.20 -6.10
C THR A 8 -4.78 -11.33 -4.71
N ASP A 9 -3.59 -11.90 -4.62
CA ASP A 9 -2.85 -11.91 -3.37
C ASP A 9 -2.23 -10.54 -3.11
N ILE A 10 -2.47 -10.03 -1.90
CA ILE A 10 -1.85 -8.84 -1.34
C ILE A 10 -1.09 -9.27 -0.10
N PHE A 11 0.12 -8.76 0.05
CA PHE A 11 0.94 -8.98 1.21
C PHE A 11 0.80 -7.78 2.13
N PHE A 12 0.58 -8.03 3.41
CA PHE A 12 0.41 -7.00 4.43
C PHE A 12 1.55 -7.11 5.44
N ALA A 13 2.21 -5.99 5.74
CA ALA A 13 3.05 -5.88 6.91
C ALA A 13 2.19 -5.50 8.12
N GLU A 14 2.11 -6.41 9.08
CA GLU A 14 1.30 -6.27 10.27
C GLU A 14 2.17 -6.19 11.53
N PHE A 15 1.76 -5.36 12.48
CA PHE A 15 2.30 -5.34 13.84
C PHE A 15 1.15 -5.59 14.81
N ASP A 16 1.26 -6.63 15.65
CA ASP A 16 0.21 -7.09 16.58
C ASP A 16 -1.18 -7.23 15.92
N GLY A 17 -1.20 -7.78 14.71
CA GLY A 17 -2.42 -8.06 13.93
C GLY A 17 -3.05 -6.84 13.25
N ARG A 18 -2.38 -5.67 13.27
CA ARG A 18 -2.83 -4.46 12.55
C ARG A 18 -1.97 -4.22 11.31
N PRO A 19 -2.55 -3.99 10.13
CA PRO A 19 -1.78 -3.70 8.92
C PRO A 19 -1.26 -2.25 8.93
N TYR A 20 -0.02 -2.07 8.49
CA TYR A 20 0.62 -0.75 8.38
C TYR A 20 1.26 -0.48 7.02
N ALA A 21 1.57 -1.54 6.26
CA ALA A 21 1.97 -1.44 4.86
C ALA A 21 1.40 -2.62 4.09
N TYR A 22 1.32 -2.48 2.76
CA TYR A 22 0.88 -3.53 1.85
C TYR A 22 1.65 -3.44 0.54
N GLY A 23 1.72 -4.55 -0.19
CA GLY A 23 2.43 -4.66 -1.46
C GLY A 23 1.99 -5.86 -2.29
N LEU A 24 2.47 -5.92 -3.54
CA LEU A 24 2.17 -7.03 -4.46
C LEU A 24 3.09 -8.23 -4.24
N SER A 25 4.19 -8.05 -3.50
CA SER A 25 5.11 -9.11 -3.11
C SER A 25 5.53 -9.01 -1.64
N SER A 26 5.97 -10.12 -1.07
CA SER A 26 6.50 -10.16 0.30
C SER A 26 7.71 -9.23 0.48
N ASP A 27 8.62 -9.21 -0.49
CA ASP A 27 9.88 -8.45 -0.39
C ASP A 27 9.64 -6.94 -0.49
N GLU A 28 8.78 -6.52 -1.43
CA GLU A 28 8.34 -5.12 -1.55
C GLU A 28 7.64 -4.67 -0.26
N THR A 29 6.68 -5.45 0.23
CA THR A 29 5.92 -5.11 1.45
C THR A 29 6.84 -4.99 2.67
N ARG A 30 7.85 -5.87 2.76
CA ARG A 30 8.87 -5.80 3.80
C ARG A 30 9.68 -4.51 3.69
N ALA A 31 10.17 -4.18 2.49
CA ALA A 31 10.94 -2.95 2.27
C ALA A 31 10.11 -1.69 2.60
N THR A 32 8.83 -1.66 2.22
CA THR A 32 7.91 -0.57 2.57
C THR A 32 7.68 -0.46 4.08
N ALA A 33 7.59 -1.58 4.80
CA ALA A 33 7.49 -1.55 6.25
C ALA A 33 8.78 -1.03 6.88
N GLU A 34 9.94 -1.53 6.44
CA GLU A 34 11.26 -1.15 6.95
C GLU A 34 11.62 0.32 6.67
N SER A 35 11.06 0.94 5.62
CA SER A 35 11.23 2.37 5.34
C SER A 35 10.26 3.27 6.12
N SER A 36 9.25 2.70 6.77
CA SER A 36 8.30 3.45 7.57
C SER A 36 8.93 3.90 8.89
N PHE A 37 8.58 5.11 9.35
CA PHE A 37 8.95 5.57 10.70
C PHE A 37 8.43 4.68 11.84
N ARG A 38 7.47 3.79 11.54
CA ARG A 38 6.93 2.80 12.49
C ARG A 38 7.88 1.62 12.70
N PHE A 39 8.77 1.35 11.75
CA PHE A 39 9.77 0.30 11.87
C PHE A 39 11.06 0.91 12.45
N GLY A 40 11.28 0.73 13.74
CA GLY A 40 12.32 1.44 14.48
C GLY A 40 12.47 0.96 15.91
N ASP A 41 13.36 1.59 16.68
CA ASP A 41 13.52 1.27 18.10
C ASP A 41 12.24 1.66 18.86
N PRO A 42 11.57 0.75 19.59
CA PRO A 42 10.40 1.09 20.40
C PRO A 42 10.60 2.21 21.43
N SER A 43 11.85 2.62 21.72
CA SER A 43 12.11 3.82 22.52
C SER A 43 11.77 5.13 21.81
N ASP A 44 11.64 5.12 20.48
CA ASP A 44 11.24 6.27 19.67
C ASP A 44 9.71 6.44 19.69
N ASP A 45 9.22 7.67 19.82
CA ASP A 45 7.79 8.00 20.03
C ASP A 45 6.81 7.43 18.99
N TYR A 46 7.28 7.10 17.79
CA TYR A 46 6.45 6.68 16.66
C TYR A 46 6.73 5.25 16.19
N ALA A 47 7.75 4.59 16.75
CA ALA A 47 8.17 3.26 16.35
C ALA A 47 7.39 2.19 17.12
N LEU A 48 7.02 1.12 16.41
CA LEU A 48 6.34 -0.04 16.98
C LEU A 48 7.36 -1.13 17.32
N GLY A 49 8.36 -1.32 16.47
CA GLY A 49 9.45 -2.26 16.66
C GLY A 49 10.31 -2.38 15.41
N ASN A 50 11.49 -2.98 15.56
CA ASN A 50 12.51 -3.12 14.51
C ASN A 50 12.84 -4.60 14.22
N SER A 51 11.97 -5.51 14.64
CA SER A 51 12.16 -6.96 14.47
C SER A 51 10.95 -7.60 13.82
N TRP A 52 11.25 -8.61 12.99
CA TRP A 52 10.26 -9.48 12.37
C TRP A 52 10.08 -10.71 13.24
N ALA A 53 8.83 -11.08 13.50
CA ALA A 53 8.48 -12.26 14.25
C ALA A 53 8.94 -13.52 13.51
N VAL A 54 9.61 -14.43 14.22
CA VAL A 54 10.18 -15.68 13.66
C VAL A 54 9.22 -16.85 13.86
N SER A 55 8.51 -16.86 14.99
CA SER A 55 7.49 -17.84 15.34
C SER A 55 6.08 -17.22 15.38
N PRO A 56 4.98 -17.99 15.35
CA PRO A 56 3.61 -17.48 15.51
C PRO A 56 3.32 -16.74 16.82
N ASP A 57 4.10 -17.01 17.86
CA ASP A 57 3.87 -16.44 19.20
C ASP A 57 4.79 -15.23 19.49
N ASP A 58 5.77 -14.96 18.64
CA ASP A 58 6.66 -13.82 18.80
C ASP A 58 5.93 -12.48 18.62
N SER A 59 6.27 -11.48 19.42
CA SER A 59 5.90 -10.09 19.14
C SER A 59 6.71 -9.57 17.95
N GLY A 60 6.12 -8.68 17.15
CA GLY A 60 6.84 -7.96 16.10
C GLY A 60 6.12 -7.95 14.76
N TRP A 61 6.84 -7.48 13.75
CA TRP A 61 6.33 -7.35 12.40
C TRP A 61 6.14 -8.72 11.74
N ARG A 62 5.08 -8.87 10.94
CA ARG A 62 4.78 -10.09 10.17
C ARG A 62 4.35 -9.71 8.76
N ILE A 63 4.78 -10.48 7.78
CA ILE A 63 4.19 -10.43 6.44
C ILE A 63 3.08 -11.48 6.36
N VAL A 64 1.86 -11.02 6.09
CA VAL A 64 0.68 -11.88 5.96
C VAL A 64 0.17 -11.77 4.53
N ARG A 65 0.09 -12.90 3.83
CA ARG A 65 -0.55 -12.99 2.52
C ARG A 65 -2.06 -13.15 2.69
N ARG A 66 -2.85 -12.30 2.05
CA ARG A 66 -4.31 -12.41 2.00
C ARG A 66 -4.78 -12.28 0.56
N THR A 67 -5.71 -13.13 0.13
CA THR A 67 -6.43 -12.91 -1.12
C THR A 67 -7.44 -11.79 -0.90
N PHE A 68 -7.31 -10.71 -1.65
CA PHE A 68 -8.06 -9.48 -1.44
C PHE A 68 -8.74 -9.02 -2.75
N PRO A 69 -9.98 -8.51 -2.69
CA PRO A 69 -10.60 -7.85 -3.83
C PRO A 69 -9.86 -6.55 -4.15
N VAL A 70 -9.35 -6.44 -5.37
CA VAL A 70 -8.74 -5.20 -5.86
C VAL A 70 -9.46 -4.70 -7.10
N THR A 71 -9.63 -3.39 -7.18
CA THR A 71 -10.29 -2.74 -8.31
C THR A 71 -9.25 -2.10 -9.21
N HIS A 72 -9.32 -2.39 -10.52
CA HIS A 72 -8.46 -1.74 -11.50
C HIS A 72 -8.89 -0.29 -11.73
N LEU A 73 -7.93 0.61 -11.65
CA LEU A 73 -8.11 2.02 -11.95
C LEU A 73 -7.27 2.43 -13.16
N ALA A 74 -7.92 3.14 -14.07
CA ALA A 74 -7.22 4.01 -15.00
C ALA A 74 -6.88 5.30 -14.26
N VAL A 75 -5.64 5.74 -14.37
CA VAL A 75 -5.15 6.94 -13.71
C VAL A 75 -4.44 7.83 -14.71
N GLU A 76 -4.25 9.08 -14.31
CA GLU A 76 -3.42 10.01 -15.04
C GLU A 76 -2.08 10.17 -14.31
N PHE A 77 -0.99 9.91 -15.04
CA PHE A 77 0.35 10.29 -14.60
C PHE A 77 0.62 11.71 -15.07
N VAL A 78 0.77 12.63 -14.12
CA VAL A 78 1.08 14.02 -14.39
C VAL A 78 2.48 14.30 -13.85
N GLY A 79 3.44 14.56 -14.73
CA GLY A 79 4.81 14.88 -14.33
C GLY A 79 5.71 15.32 -15.48
N GLU A 80 6.81 15.97 -15.13
CA GLU A 80 7.87 16.38 -16.06
C GLU A 80 9.05 15.40 -16.02
N ILE A 81 9.74 15.22 -17.14
CA ILE A 81 10.92 14.35 -17.24
C ILE A 81 11.98 14.83 -16.23
N GLY A 82 12.41 13.93 -15.33
CA GLY A 82 13.44 14.20 -14.33
C GLY A 82 12.94 14.77 -13.00
N VAL A 83 11.63 14.82 -12.78
CA VAL A 83 10.99 15.24 -11.52
C VAL A 83 10.10 14.10 -10.98
N THR A 84 9.76 14.14 -9.68
CA THR A 84 8.72 13.30 -9.09
C THR A 84 7.42 13.40 -9.92
N ASN A 85 6.87 12.25 -10.31
CA ASN A 85 5.58 12.20 -11.00
C ASN A 85 4.46 12.17 -9.95
N HIS A 86 3.31 12.74 -10.26
CA HIS A 86 2.11 12.61 -9.44
C HIS A 86 1.13 11.68 -10.16
N VAL A 87 0.69 10.63 -9.46
CA VAL A 87 -0.42 9.81 -9.92
C VAL A 87 -1.71 10.33 -9.30
N SER A 88 -2.68 10.72 -10.12
CA SER A 88 -3.97 11.24 -9.66
C SER A 88 -5.10 10.30 -10.06
N TRP A 89 -6.02 10.03 -9.14
CA TRP A 89 -7.19 9.19 -9.41
C TRP A 89 -8.41 9.68 -8.64
N GLN A 90 -9.59 9.33 -9.16
CA GLN A 90 -10.85 9.53 -8.46
C GLN A 90 -11.27 8.21 -7.81
N CYS A 91 -11.55 8.24 -6.51
CA CYS A 91 -12.05 7.07 -5.79
C CYS A 91 -13.41 6.64 -6.37
N PRO A 92 -13.57 5.39 -6.83
CA PRO A 92 -14.82 4.93 -7.44
C PRO A 92 -15.99 4.88 -6.45
N GLU A 93 -15.72 4.85 -5.14
CA GLU A 93 -16.73 4.72 -4.10
C GLU A 93 -17.25 6.08 -3.60
N CYS A 94 -16.34 6.96 -3.17
CA CYS A 94 -16.72 8.26 -2.61
C CYS A 94 -16.63 9.42 -3.62
N GLY A 95 -16.06 9.19 -4.80
CA GLY A 95 -15.88 10.22 -5.83
C GLY A 95 -14.83 11.29 -5.49
N ALA A 96 -14.14 11.18 -4.35
CA ALA A 96 -13.07 12.11 -3.98
C ALA A 96 -11.83 11.89 -4.86
N TRP A 97 -11.15 12.98 -5.20
CA TRP A 97 -9.84 12.92 -5.84
C TRP A 97 -8.75 12.60 -4.81
N SER A 98 -7.78 11.80 -5.21
CA SER A 98 -6.60 11.45 -4.44
C SER A 98 -5.38 11.50 -5.36
N SER A 99 -4.22 11.75 -4.78
CA SER A 99 -2.95 11.82 -5.51
C SER A 99 -1.82 11.29 -4.64
N GLU A 100 -0.86 10.62 -5.26
CA GLU A 100 0.37 10.13 -4.61
C GLU A 100 1.58 10.50 -5.45
N ASP A 101 2.70 10.69 -4.76
CA ASP A 101 3.99 10.87 -5.41
C ASP A 101 4.52 9.51 -5.82
N VAL A 102 4.95 9.39 -7.08
CA VAL A 102 5.51 8.17 -7.63
C VAL A 102 6.85 8.47 -8.29
N GLU A 103 7.78 7.53 -8.16
CA GLU A 103 9.07 7.62 -8.83
C GLU A 103 8.87 7.69 -10.36
N HIS A 104 9.75 8.41 -11.03
CA HIS A 104 9.59 8.69 -12.45
C HIS A 104 9.55 7.42 -13.31
N ASP A 105 10.34 6.43 -12.93
CA ASP A 105 10.50 5.12 -13.57
C ASP A 105 9.65 4.03 -12.92
N ALA A 106 8.68 4.38 -12.06
CA ALA A 106 7.76 3.43 -11.47
C ALA A 106 7.01 2.65 -12.55
N VAL A 107 7.27 1.34 -12.63
CA VAL A 107 6.58 0.42 -13.54
C VAL A 107 5.45 -0.25 -12.78
N GLY A 108 4.22 -0.10 -13.27
CA GLY A 108 3.03 -0.68 -12.64
C GLY A 108 3.02 -2.22 -12.59
N PRO A 109 2.13 -2.82 -11.78
CA PRO A 109 1.00 -2.16 -11.09
C PRO A 109 1.38 -1.48 -9.77
N LEU A 110 0.68 -0.40 -9.40
CA LEU A 110 0.82 0.27 -8.10
C LEU A 110 -0.42 0.07 -7.24
N LEU A 111 -0.25 -0.19 -5.94
CA LEU A 111 -1.37 -0.29 -5.00
C LEU A 111 -1.62 1.05 -4.32
N VAL A 112 -2.85 1.55 -4.40
CA VAL A 112 -3.27 2.79 -3.73
C VAL A 112 -4.50 2.55 -2.86
N HIS A 113 -4.69 3.40 -1.87
CA HIS A 113 -5.88 3.40 -1.02
C HIS A 113 -6.47 4.80 -0.96
N CYS A 114 -7.79 4.90 -0.80
CA CYS A 114 -8.41 6.21 -0.61
C CYS A 114 -8.25 6.66 0.85
N GLY A 115 -7.65 7.82 1.08
CA GLY A 115 -7.48 8.40 2.42
C GLY A 115 -8.77 8.90 3.08
N SER A 116 -9.88 8.99 2.33
CA SER A 116 -11.19 9.27 2.93
C SER A 116 -11.62 8.05 3.76
N ARG A 117 -11.98 8.27 5.03
CA ARG A 117 -12.17 7.26 6.10
C ARG A 117 -13.29 6.23 5.89
N HIS A 118 -13.72 5.98 4.66
CA HIS A 118 -14.75 5.02 4.31
C HIS A 118 -14.20 3.57 4.19
N HIS A 119 -12.88 3.37 4.16
CA HIS A 119 -12.26 2.05 3.92
C HIS A 119 -11.20 1.68 4.96
N ALA A 120 -11.57 1.63 6.24
CA ALA A 120 -10.68 1.00 7.22
C ALA A 120 -10.39 -0.47 6.87
N ASP A 121 -11.30 -1.14 6.15
CA ASP A 121 -11.24 -2.60 5.95
C ASP A 121 -11.43 -3.09 4.49
N ASP A 122 -11.85 -2.25 3.53
CA ASP A 122 -12.44 -2.75 2.27
C ASP A 122 -11.84 -2.20 0.96
N GLY A 123 -10.74 -1.44 0.98
CA GLY A 123 -10.31 -0.81 -0.27
C GLY A 123 -8.84 -0.61 -0.61
N ILE A 124 -8.28 -1.59 -1.33
CA ILE A 124 -6.96 -1.53 -1.98
C ILE A 124 -7.14 -1.59 -3.49
N TRP A 125 -6.80 -0.51 -4.20
CA TRP A 125 -6.98 -0.39 -5.64
C TRP A 125 -5.66 -0.62 -6.35
N VAL A 126 -5.73 -1.23 -7.53
CA VAL A 126 -4.56 -1.45 -8.39
C VAL A 126 -4.62 -0.45 -9.53
N ILE A 127 -3.58 0.36 -9.63
CA ILE A 127 -3.30 1.23 -10.76
C ILE A 127 -2.50 0.42 -11.79
N LEU A 128 -3.03 0.32 -13.00
CA LEU A 128 -2.31 -0.25 -14.13
C LEU A 128 -1.84 0.89 -15.05
N ASN A 129 -0.53 1.02 -15.22
CA ASN A 129 0.04 1.91 -16.25
C ASN A 129 -0.36 1.35 -17.62
N TRP A 130 -0.97 2.19 -18.45
CA TRP A 130 -1.11 1.96 -19.89
C TRP A 130 -0.46 3.10 -20.64
#